data_AF-A0A847LAQ0-F1
#
_entry.id   AF-A0A847LAQ0-F1
#
_cell.length_a   1.000
_cell.length_b   1.000
_cell.length_c   1.000
_cell.angle_alpha   90.00
_cell.angle_beta   90.00
_cell.angle_gamma   90.00
#
_symmetry.space_group_name_H-M   'P 1'
#
loop_
_entity.id
_entity.type
_entity.pdbx_description
1 polymer ?
#
loop_
_entity_poly.entity_id
_entity_poly.type
_entity_poly.pdbx_seq_one_letter_code
_entity_poly.pdbx_strand_id
1 'polypeptide(L)' 'MRITYSDPRLLREAATQAQTAAKTVGSDPVQGMTGLMKAEKTAALGTQVVKAKDEMLGTIIDMKA' A
#
# COMPACT_ATOMS: atom_id res chain seq x y z
N MET A 1 -6.39 17.89 -12.04
CA MET A 1 -5.57 16.70 -11.71
C MET A 1 -6.52 15.62 -11.18
N ARG A 2 -6.82 14.58 -11.97
CA ARG A 2 -7.63 13.44 -11.46
C ARG A 2 -6.74 12.70 -10.48
N ILE A 3 -6.99 12.87 -9.18
CA ILE A 3 -6.37 12.02 -8.15
C ILE A 3 -6.94 10.63 -8.39
N THR A 4 -6.21 9.85 -9.17
CA THR A 4 -6.58 8.49 -9.53
C THR A 4 -6.76 7.71 -8.22
N TYR A 5 -7.92 7.05 -8.09
CA TYR A 5 -8.39 6.23 -6.97
C TYR A 5 -7.50 5.00 -6.63
N SER A 6 -6.21 5.07 -6.92
CA SER A 6 -5.24 3.97 -6.84
C SER A 6 -4.76 3.71 -5.40
N ASP A 7 -4.63 4.76 -4.57
CA ASP A 7 -3.98 4.64 -3.25
C ASP A 7 -4.82 3.85 -2.24
N PRO A 8 -6.16 4.05 -2.17
CA PRO A 8 -7.00 3.23 -1.30
C PRO A 8 -7.01 1.75 -1.74
N ARG A 9 -6.76 1.49 -3.04
CA ARG A 9 -6.76 0.12 -3.58
C ARG A 9 -5.54 -0.64 -3.14
N LEU A 10 -4.35 -0.04 -3.20
CA LEU A 10 -3.10 -0.69 -2.77
C LEU A 10 -3.12 -1.04 -1.28
N LEU A 11 -3.59 -0.11 -0.43
CA LEU A 11 -3.70 -0.37 1.02
C LEU A 11 -4.76 -1.43 1.33
N ARG A 12 -5.88 -1.44 0.59
CA ARG A 12 -6.93 -2.48 0.75
C ARG A 12 -6.46 -3.84 0.24
N GLU A 13 -5.71 -3.89 -0.85
CA GLU A 13 -5.09 -5.11 -1.37
C GLU A 13 -4.06 -5.67 -0.38
N ALA A 14 -3.20 -4.82 0.18
CA ALA A 14 -2.27 -5.21 1.24
C ALA A 14 -2.99 -5.80 2.45
N ALA A 15 -4.07 -5.17 2.93
CA ALA A 15 -4.86 -5.69 4.05
C ALA A 15 -5.50 -7.06 3.74
N THR A 16 -6.02 -7.22 2.52
CA THR A 16 -6.64 -8.49 2.08
C THR A 16 -5.60 -9.61 1.97
N GLN A 17 -4.42 -9.29 1.44
CA GLN A 17 -3.29 -10.22 1.36
C GLN A 17 -2.79 -10.61 2.76
N ALA A 18 -2.67 -9.65 3.69
CA ALA A 18 -2.27 -9.91 5.06
C ALA A 18 -3.26 -10.83 5.79
N GLN A 19 -4.57 -10.59 5.65
CA GLN A 19 -5.59 -11.45 6.26
C GLN A 19 -5.57 -12.88 5.71
N THR A 20 -5.38 -13.01 4.40
CA THR A 20 -5.29 -14.33 3.75
C THR A 20 -4.02 -15.06 4.22
N ALA A 21 -2.89 -14.37 4.21
CA ALA A 21 -1.60 -14.91 4.61
C ALA A 21 -1.59 -15.34 6.09
N ALA A 22 -2.14 -14.53 6.99
CA ALA A 22 -2.24 -14.85 8.42
C ALA A 22 -3.03 -16.15 8.69
N LYS A 23 -4.07 -16.43 7.90
CA LYS A 23 -4.83 -17.69 7.98
C LYS A 23 -4.01 -18.88 7.49
N THR A 24 -3.11 -18.68 6.53
CA THR A 24 -2.27 -19.74 5.96
C THR A 24 -1.04 -20.05 6.81
N VAL A 25 -0.54 -19.12 7.64
CA VAL A 25 0.65 -19.35 8.50
C VAL A 25 0.53 -20.59 9.37
N GLY A 26 -0.67 -20.87 9.90
CA GLY A 26 -0.89 -22.03 10.77
C GLY A 26 -0.81 -23.39 10.06
N SER A 27 -1.10 -23.46 8.76
CA SER A 27 -1.09 -24.69 7.98
C SER A 27 0.13 -24.83 7.06
N ASP A 28 0.63 -23.71 6.54
CA ASP A 28 1.85 -23.61 5.74
C ASP A 28 2.59 -22.31 6.10
N PRO A 29 3.56 -22.38 7.03
CA PRO A 29 4.30 -21.22 7.50
C PRO A 29 5.10 -20.53 6.39
N VAL A 30 5.64 -21.26 5.42
CA VAL A 30 6.46 -20.67 4.35
C VAL A 30 5.58 -19.87 3.40
N GLN A 31 4.45 -20.44 3.00
CA GLN A 31 3.48 -19.76 2.15
C GLN A 31 2.83 -18.58 2.88
N GLY A 32 2.47 -18.74 4.16
CA GLY A 32 1.92 -17.68 5.00
C GLY A 32 2.88 -16.50 5.17
N MET A 33 4.15 -16.77 5.52
CA MET A 33 5.17 -15.71 5.66
C MET A 33 5.47 -15.02 4.32
N THR A 34 5.48 -15.76 3.21
CA THR A 34 5.62 -15.17 1.87
C THR A 34 4.45 -14.25 1.52
N GLY A 35 3.24 -14.64 1.90
CA GLY A 35 2.04 -13.80 1.76
C GLY A 35 2.11 -12.52 2.60
N LEU A 36 2.59 -12.62 3.84
CA LEU A 36 2.78 -11.46 4.72
C LEU A 36 3.84 -10.49 4.16
N MET A 37 4.97 -10.99 3.66
CA MET A 37 5.99 -10.14 3.01
C MET A 37 5.44 -9.41 1.79
N LYS A 38 4.59 -10.06 0.98
CA LYS A 38 3.93 -9.40 -0.16
C LYS A 38 2.98 -8.30 0.30
N ALA A 39 2.20 -8.56 1.35
CA ALA A 39 1.29 -7.57 1.92
C ALA A 39 2.05 -6.34 2.44
N GLU A 40 3.14 -6.56 3.18
CA GLU A 40 4.01 -5.49 3.69
C GLU A 40 4.58 -4.63 2.56
N LYS A 41 5.14 -5.26 1.52
CA LYS A 41 5.66 -4.53 0.36
C LYS A 41 4.58 -3.72 -0.36
N THR A 42 3.36 -4.26 -0.46
CA THR A 42 2.22 -3.58 -1.08
C THR A 42 1.78 -2.36 -0.27
N ALA A 43 1.76 -2.47 1.06
CA ALA A 43 1.48 -1.34 1.95
C ALA A 43 2.56 -0.25 1.88
N ALA A 44 3.84 -0.65 1.82
CA ALA A 44 4.97 0.27 1.68
C ALA A 44 4.88 1.07 0.36
N LEU A 45 4.57 0.40 -0.76
CA LEU A 45 4.34 1.07 -2.04
C LEU A 45 3.17 2.05 -1.97
N GLY A 46 2.04 1.65 -1.38
CA GLY A 46 0.89 2.55 -1.17
C GLY A 46 1.29 3.80 -0.38
N THR A 47 2.10 3.65 0.66
CA THR A 47 2.58 4.77 1.49
C THR A 47 3.52 5.70 0.72
N GLN A 48 4.43 5.15 -0.09
CA GLN A 48 5.33 5.96 -0.93
C GLN A 48 4.54 6.78 -1.97
N VAL A 49 3.52 6.18 -2.58
CA VAL A 49 2.66 6.88 -3.55
C VAL A 49 1.90 8.03 -2.87
N VAL A 50 1.37 7.82 -1.66
CA VAL A 50 0.72 8.88 -0.89
C VAL A 50 1.69 10.02 -0.57
N LYS A 51 2.91 9.71 -0.10
CA LYS A 51 3.93 10.74 0.17
C LYS A 51 4.31 11.53 -1.08
N ALA A 52 4.57 10.85 -2.20
CA ALA A 52 4.88 11.52 -3.46
C ALA A 52 3.74 12.43 -3.94
N LYS A 53 2.48 12.05 -3.69
CA LYS A 53 1.32 12.90 -3.99
C LYS A 53 1.23 14.11 -3.07
N ASP A 54 1.47 13.95 -1.78
CA ASP A 54 1.50 15.07 -0.83
C ASP A 54 2.60 16.08 -1.18
N GLU A 55 3.80 15.62 -1.52
CA GLU A 55 4.90 16.48 -1.99
C GLU A 55 4.54 17.23 -3.28
N MET A 56 3.90 16.53 -4.23
CA MET A 56 3.44 17.14 -5.48
C MET A 56 2.32 18.17 -5.26
N LEU A 57 1.40 17.92 -4.32
CA LEU A 57 0.37 18.89 -3.96
C LEU A 57 0.97 20.10 -3.23
N GLY A 58 1.90 19.88 -2.31
CA GLY A 58 2.64 20.95 -1.62
C GLY A 58 3.35 21.87 -2.60
N THR A 59 4.12 21.30 -3.53
CA THR A 59 4.80 22.09 -4.58
C THR A 59 3.82 22.87 -5.48
N ILE A 60 2.65 22.32 -5.81
CA ILE A 60 1.61 23.05 -6.56
C ILE A 60 1.04 24.22 -5.75
N ILE A 61 0.81 24.03 -4.45
CA ILE A 61 0.32 25.08 -3.55
C ILE A 61 1.37 26.19 -3.43
N ASP A 62 2.63 25.84 -3.23
CA ASP A 62 3.75 26.79 -3.11
C ASP A 62 3.99 27.57 -4.41
N MET A 63 3.80 26.96 -5.59
CA MET A 63 3.89 27.67 -6.88
C MET A 63 2.74 28.65 -7.14
N LYS A 64 1.63 28.52 -6.41
CA LYS A 64 0.44 29.36 -6.57
C LYS A 64 0.38 30.51 -5.53
N ALA A 65 1.14 30.40 -4.44
CA ALA A 65 1.32 31.44 -3.44
C ALA A 65 2.27 32.55 -3.96
#